data_AF-A0A975X4Y9-F1
#
_entry.id   AF-A0A975X4Y9-F1
#
_cell.length_a   1.000
_cell.length_b   1.000
_cell.length_c   1.000
_cell.angle_alpha   90.00
_cell.angle_beta   90.00
_cell.angle_gamma   90.00
#
_symmetry.space_group_name_H-M   'P 1'
#
loop_
_entity.id
_entity.type
_entity.pdbx_description
1 polymer ?
#
loop_
_entity_poly.entity_id
_entity_poly.type
_entity_poly.pdbx_seq_one_letter_code
_entity_poly.pdbx_strand_id
1 'polypeptide(L)'
;MHTHTTTLPKSVLDALETHQRTRAAFESARDKVARLRGELQKHTKAAEAADAEALGARSEAAALMRDTGASMKQIRDLKSKERAAYTLAEDYRAIIAEVQLALEEAELEAGLAKGTESAAYSGVATAYAEGLFEVLGDSLAPLQHAVQALAHAYGRQAVESGGAPWEQRGYRSALDAALARAHSAISAGVKAATFDASRDPVLSLAERPNGLADFNVVSPATKQMKLAEFARRADALRTAVRNA
;
A
#
# COMPACT_ATOMS: atom_id res chain seq x y z
N MET A 1 20.47 -38.44 5.62
CA MET A 1 19.98 -37.09 5.27
C MET A 1 18.57 -36.98 5.84
N HIS A 2 18.40 -36.22 6.93
CA HIS A 2 17.06 -35.93 7.45
C HIS A 2 16.57 -34.70 6.71
N THR A 3 15.70 -34.88 5.72
CA THR A 3 14.89 -33.82 5.15
C THR A 3 13.87 -33.44 6.22
N HIS A 4 14.29 -32.60 7.16
CA HIS A 4 13.35 -31.85 7.98
C HIS A 4 12.65 -30.88 7.03
N THR A 5 11.51 -31.30 6.48
CA THR A 5 10.52 -30.35 6.00
C THR A 5 10.05 -29.63 7.26
N THR A 6 10.75 -28.57 7.63
CA THR A 6 10.38 -27.74 8.78
C THR A 6 9.07 -27.08 8.42
N THR A 7 7.96 -27.69 8.84
CA THR A 7 6.64 -27.09 8.74
C THR A 7 6.72 -25.73 9.43
N LEU A 8 6.37 -24.68 8.69
CA LEU A 8 6.43 -23.31 9.23
C LEU A 8 5.60 -23.22 10.51
N PRO A 9 6.02 -22.40 11.50
CA PRO A 9 5.21 -22.15 12.68
C PRO A 9 3.82 -21.67 12.28
N LYS A 10 2.80 -22.07 13.05
CA LYS A 10 1.41 -21.69 12.79
C LYS A 10 1.24 -20.16 12.71
N SER A 11 1.95 -19.41 13.55
CA SER A 11 1.97 -17.94 13.52
C SER A 11 2.39 -17.37 12.17
N VAL A 12 3.39 -17.99 11.52
CA VAL A 12 3.87 -17.60 10.19
C VAL A 12 2.84 -17.93 9.11
N LEU A 13 2.20 -19.11 9.19
CA LEU A 13 1.16 -19.51 8.25
C LEU A 13 -0.08 -18.61 8.33
N ASP A 14 -0.55 -18.30 9.54
CA ASP A 14 -1.69 -17.41 9.77
C ASP A 14 -1.39 -15.97 9.29
N ALA A 15 -0.15 -15.50 9.47
CA ALA A 15 0.30 -14.21 8.97
C ALA A 15 0.37 -14.18 7.43
N LEU A 16 0.87 -15.25 6.80
CA LEU A 16 0.91 -15.38 5.34
C LEU A 16 -0.49 -15.39 4.73
N GLU A 17 -1.44 -16.12 5.31
CA GLU A 17 -2.83 -16.12 4.84
C GLU A 17 -3.46 -14.71 4.95
N THR A 18 -3.19 -14.01 6.05
CA THR A 18 -3.65 -12.63 6.25
C THR A 18 -3.03 -11.69 5.21
N HIS A 19 -1.74 -11.82 4.92
CA HIS A 19 -1.06 -11.04 3.89
C HIS A 19 -1.66 -11.31 2.50
N GLN A 20 -1.90 -12.57 2.12
CA GLN A 20 -2.50 -12.92 0.83
C GLN A 20 -3.89 -12.29 0.66
N ARG A 21 -4.72 -12.34 1.70
CA ARG A 21 -6.05 -11.73 1.68
C ARG A 21 -6.01 -10.21 1.51
N THR A 22 -5.09 -9.55 2.23
CA THR A 22 -4.97 -8.08 2.19
C THR A 22 -4.30 -7.59 0.90
N ARG A 23 -3.37 -8.38 0.33
CA ARG A 23 -2.84 -8.20 -1.02
C ARG A 23 -3.94 -8.22 -2.06
N ALA A 24 -4.77 -9.26 -2.07
CA ALA A 24 -5.88 -9.39 -3.04
C ALA A 24 -6.87 -8.22 -2.93
N ALA A 25 -7.17 -7.77 -1.70
CA ALA A 25 -8.00 -6.60 -1.47
C ALA A 25 -7.40 -5.31 -2.05
N PHE A 26 -6.09 -5.10 -1.87
CA PHE A 26 -5.39 -3.95 -2.46
C PHE A 26 -5.39 -4.01 -4.00
N GLU A 27 -5.07 -5.18 -4.59
CA GLU A 27 -5.07 -5.35 -6.05
C GLU A 27 -6.46 -5.07 -6.64
N SER A 28 -7.53 -5.57 -6.02
CA SER A 28 -8.91 -5.27 -6.41
C SER A 28 -9.22 -3.77 -6.31
N ALA A 29 -8.78 -3.10 -5.25
CA ALA A 29 -9.00 -1.65 -5.09
C ALA A 29 -8.22 -0.83 -6.13
N ARG A 30 -6.96 -1.19 -6.41
CA ARG A 30 -6.13 -0.59 -7.47
C ARG A 30 -6.79 -0.74 -8.84
N ASP A 31 -7.27 -1.93 -9.16
CA ASP A 31 -7.85 -2.23 -10.47
C ASP A 31 -9.19 -1.49 -10.65
N LYS A 32 -9.96 -1.32 -9.56
CA LYS A 32 -11.16 -0.46 -9.54
C LYS A 32 -10.81 1.00 -9.85
N VAL A 33 -9.74 1.55 -9.28
CA VAL A 33 -9.26 2.91 -9.59
C VAL A 33 -8.86 3.02 -11.06
N ALA A 34 -8.11 2.06 -11.59
CA ALA A 34 -7.71 2.06 -12.99
C ALA A 34 -8.91 2.04 -13.95
N ARG A 35 -9.92 1.20 -13.66
CA ARG A 35 -11.17 1.16 -14.42
C ARG A 35 -11.90 2.51 -14.40
N LEU A 36 -12.07 3.11 -13.23
CA LEU A 36 -12.78 4.39 -13.07
C LEU A 36 -12.05 5.54 -13.76
N ARG A 37 -10.71 5.55 -13.78
CA ARG A 37 -9.93 6.51 -14.59
C ARG A 37 -10.20 6.35 -16.09
N GLY A 38 -10.29 5.11 -16.57
CA GLY A 38 -10.65 4.82 -17.96
C GLY A 38 -12.07 5.27 -18.31
N GLU A 39 -13.03 5.04 -17.43
CA GLU A 39 -14.42 5.51 -17.57
C GLU A 39 -14.49 7.04 -17.59
N LEU A 40 -13.80 7.71 -16.66
CA LEU A 40 -13.74 9.16 -16.62
C LEU A 40 -13.20 9.73 -17.93
N GLN A 41 -12.06 9.21 -18.42
CA GLN A 41 -11.49 9.65 -19.69
C GLN A 41 -12.45 9.45 -20.87
N LYS A 42 -13.17 8.31 -20.89
CA LYS A 42 -14.15 8.02 -21.94
C LYS A 42 -15.29 9.04 -21.94
N HIS A 43 -15.87 9.33 -20.77
CA HIS A 43 -16.98 10.28 -20.65
C HIS A 43 -16.53 11.72 -20.93
N THR A 44 -15.33 12.12 -20.51
CA THR A 44 -14.75 13.42 -20.85
C THR A 44 -14.63 13.60 -22.37
N LYS A 45 -14.07 12.61 -23.09
CA LYS A 45 -13.98 12.67 -24.55
C LYS A 45 -15.35 12.73 -25.23
N ALA A 46 -16.35 12.05 -24.67
CA ALA A 46 -17.71 12.08 -25.21
C ALA A 46 -18.38 13.44 -25.01
N ALA A 47 -18.17 14.09 -23.86
CA ALA A 47 -18.62 15.46 -23.62
C ALA A 47 -17.96 16.46 -24.59
N GLU A 48 -16.64 16.38 -24.75
CA GLU A 48 -15.87 17.23 -25.69
C GLU A 48 -16.35 17.07 -27.14
N ALA A 49 -16.65 15.83 -27.56
CA ALA A 49 -17.18 15.55 -28.89
C ALA A 49 -18.58 16.16 -29.09
N ALA A 50 -19.46 16.06 -28.09
CA ALA A 50 -20.80 16.67 -28.12
C ALA A 50 -20.72 18.21 -28.17
N ASP A 51 -19.82 18.82 -27.40
CA ASP A 51 -19.56 20.26 -27.45
C ASP A 51 -19.04 20.70 -28.83
N ALA A 52 -18.11 19.94 -29.41
CA ALA A 52 -17.58 20.22 -30.74
C ALA A 52 -18.68 20.12 -31.82
N GLU A 53 -19.59 19.14 -31.71
CA GLU A 53 -20.73 19.00 -32.60
C GLU A 53 -21.71 20.18 -32.49
N ALA A 54 -21.98 20.64 -31.26
CA ALA A 54 -22.84 21.80 -31.02
C ALA A 54 -22.23 23.09 -31.60
N LEU A 55 -20.93 23.31 -31.38
CA LEU A 55 -20.19 24.45 -31.93
C LEU A 55 -20.13 24.40 -33.47
N GLY A 56 -19.91 23.22 -34.04
CA GLY A 56 -19.96 22.98 -35.49
C GLY A 56 -21.31 23.39 -36.08
N ALA A 57 -22.40 22.82 -35.56
CA ALA A 57 -23.76 23.14 -36.00
C ALA A 57 -24.09 24.63 -35.87
N ARG A 58 -23.67 25.28 -34.77
CA ARG A 58 -23.84 26.72 -34.56
C ARG A 58 -23.08 27.54 -35.60
N SER A 59 -21.83 27.16 -35.89
CA SER A 59 -20.98 27.88 -36.85
C SER A 59 -21.53 27.79 -38.28
N GLU A 60 -22.00 26.61 -38.68
CA GLU A 60 -22.65 26.37 -39.98
C GLU A 60 -23.96 27.14 -40.10
N ALA A 61 -24.80 27.12 -39.05
CA ALA A 61 -26.04 27.89 -39.05
C ALA A 61 -25.76 29.40 -39.18
N ALA A 62 -24.74 29.91 -38.48
CA ALA A 62 -24.33 31.31 -38.57
C ALA A 62 -23.78 31.69 -39.96
N ALA A 63 -23.11 30.77 -40.65
CA ALA A 63 -22.68 30.97 -42.03
C ALA A 63 -23.88 31.07 -42.98
N LEU A 64 -24.84 30.13 -42.88
CA LEU A 64 -26.05 30.13 -43.70
C LEU A 64 -26.94 31.36 -43.45
N MET A 65 -27.04 31.84 -42.22
CA MET A 65 -27.82 33.04 -41.90
C MET A 65 -27.28 34.32 -42.57
N ARG A 66 -26.01 34.34 -43.00
CA ARG A 66 -25.42 35.47 -43.73
C ARG A 66 -25.63 35.38 -45.25
N ASP A 67 -26.06 34.21 -45.75
CA ASP A 67 -26.35 33.98 -47.16
C ASP A 67 -27.85 34.21 -47.43
N THR A 68 -28.16 35.15 -48.32
CA THR A 68 -29.54 35.54 -48.66
C THR A 68 -30.29 34.48 -49.45
N GLY A 69 -29.59 33.47 -50.01
CA GLY A 69 -30.18 32.33 -50.70
C GLY A 69 -30.41 31.09 -49.82
N ALA A 70 -30.01 31.12 -48.54
CA ALA A 70 -30.01 29.93 -47.69
C ALA A 70 -31.42 29.44 -47.32
N SER A 71 -31.58 28.11 -47.23
CA SER A 71 -32.85 27.52 -46.81
C SER A 71 -33.10 27.71 -45.31
N MET A 72 -34.21 28.36 -44.96
CA MET A 72 -34.68 28.46 -43.57
C MET A 72 -34.89 27.11 -42.89
N LYS A 73 -35.18 26.05 -43.66
CA LYS A 73 -35.29 24.69 -43.13
C LYS A 73 -33.92 24.19 -42.64
N GLN A 74 -32.87 24.33 -43.45
CA GLN A 74 -31.51 23.90 -43.10
C GLN A 74 -31.00 24.61 -41.83
N ILE A 75 -31.27 25.92 -41.73
CA ILE A 75 -30.90 26.70 -40.52
C ILE A 75 -31.64 26.17 -39.28
N ARG A 76 -32.93 25.83 -39.40
CA ARG A 76 -33.71 25.26 -38.29
C ARG A 76 -33.18 23.89 -37.87
N ASP A 77 -32.86 23.04 -38.84
CA ASP A 77 -32.34 21.69 -38.59
C ASP A 77 -30.98 21.77 -37.86
N LEU A 78 -30.08 22.66 -38.28
CA LEU A 78 -28.82 22.93 -37.58
C LEU A 78 -29.02 23.47 -36.16
N LYS A 79 -30.01 24.35 -35.94
CA LYS A 79 -30.35 24.82 -34.58
C LYS A 79 -30.92 23.71 -33.70
N SER A 80 -31.68 22.78 -34.27
CA SER A 80 -32.14 21.60 -33.55
C SER A 80 -30.96 20.70 -33.17
N LYS A 81 -30.03 20.49 -34.10
CA LYS A 81 -28.79 19.72 -33.88
C LYS A 81 -27.91 20.34 -32.79
N GLU A 82 -27.70 21.65 -32.84
CA GLU A 82 -26.97 22.42 -31.81
C GLU A 82 -27.55 22.17 -30.42
N ARG A 83 -28.87 22.31 -30.26
CA ARG A 83 -29.54 22.10 -28.96
C ARG A 83 -29.40 20.66 -28.47
N ALA A 84 -29.63 19.68 -29.36
CA ALA A 84 -29.52 18.27 -29.01
C ALA A 84 -28.09 17.91 -28.57
N ALA A 85 -27.07 18.41 -29.28
CA ALA A 85 -25.67 18.18 -28.94
C ALA A 85 -25.28 18.85 -27.61
N TYR A 86 -25.76 20.06 -27.33
CA TYR A 86 -25.55 20.69 -26.02
C TYR A 86 -26.22 19.94 -24.88
N THR A 87 -27.46 19.47 -25.05
CA THR A 87 -28.12 18.64 -24.03
C THR A 87 -27.32 17.37 -23.76
N LEU A 88 -26.85 16.69 -24.80
CA LEU A 88 -26.00 15.51 -24.65
C LEU A 88 -24.68 15.82 -23.92
N ALA A 89 -24.07 16.99 -24.16
CA ALA A 89 -22.88 17.42 -23.45
C ALA A 89 -23.15 17.61 -21.95
N GLU A 90 -24.29 18.21 -21.57
CA GLU A 90 -24.68 18.35 -20.17
C GLU A 90 -24.92 17.00 -19.49
N ASP A 91 -25.57 16.05 -20.16
CA ASP A 91 -25.76 14.69 -19.65
C ASP A 91 -24.40 14.02 -19.35
N TYR A 92 -23.42 14.17 -20.24
CA TYR A 92 -22.07 13.67 -19.97
C TYR A 92 -21.38 14.40 -18.82
N ARG A 93 -21.58 15.71 -18.64
CA ARG A 93 -21.02 16.45 -17.49
C ARG A 93 -21.59 15.93 -16.16
N ALA A 94 -22.88 15.59 -16.11
CA ALA A 94 -23.48 14.96 -14.94
C ALA A 94 -22.84 13.60 -14.64
N ILE A 95 -22.71 12.73 -15.65
CA ILE A 95 -22.05 11.43 -15.52
C ILE A 95 -20.60 11.58 -15.07
N ILE A 96 -19.85 12.53 -15.64
CA ILE A 96 -18.46 12.83 -15.25
C ILE A 96 -18.37 13.16 -13.76
N ALA A 97 -19.29 13.97 -13.23
CA ALA A 97 -19.29 14.34 -11.82
C ALA A 97 -19.52 13.14 -10.88
N GLU A 98 -20.40 12.21 -11.27
CA GLU A 98 -20.62 10.95 -10.54
C GLU A 98 -19.40 10.03 -10.59
N VAL A 99 -18.80 9.86 -11.77
CA VAL A 99 -17.60 9.01 -11.95
C VAL A 99 -16.40 9.61 -11.21
N GLN A 100 -16.25 10.93 -11.18
CA GLN A 100 -15.22 11.60 -10.39
C GLN A 100 -15.37 11.31 -8.89
N LEU A 101 -16.59 11.40 -8.36
CA LEU A 101 -16.85 11.07 -6.96
C LEU A 101 -16.52 9.59 -6.67
N ALA A 102 -16.99 8.67 -7.52
CA ALA A 102 -16.68 7.24 -7.39
C ALA A 102 -15.17 6.95 -7.48
N LEU A 103 -14.44 7.67 -8.33
CA LEU A 103 -12.99 7.57 -8.45
C LEU A 103 -12.30 8.00 -7.14
N GLU A 104 -12.67 9.14 -6.58
CA GLU A 104 -12.10 9.62 -5.32
C GLU A 104 -12.39 8.66 -4.14
N GLU A 105 -13.59 8.06 -4.11
CA GLU A 105 -13.93 7.01 -3.14
C GLU A 105 -13.06 5.77 -3.31
N ALA A 106 -12.84 5.33 -4.55
CA ALA A 106 -11.98 4.17 -4.85
C ALA A 106 -10.51 4.45 -4.51
N GLU A 107 -10.01 5.67 -4.72
CA GLU A 107 -8.65 6.06 -4.33
C GLU A 107 -8.47 6.06 -2.81
N LEU A 108 -9.49 6.49 -2.05
CA LEU A 108 -9.50 6.37 -0.60
C LEU A 108 -9.45 4.90 -0.15
N GLU A 109 -10.25 4.03 -0.79
CA GLU A 109 -10.30 2.59 -0.53
C GLU A 109 -8.93 1.93 -0.79
N ALA A 110 -8.30 2.23 -1.93
CA ALA A 110 -6.97 1.72 -2.28
C ALA A 110 -5.90 2.19 -1.28
N GLY A 111 -5.95 3.45 -0.83
CA GLY A 111 -5.03 3.97 0.19
C GLY A 111 -5.19 3.31 1.57
N LEU A 112 -6.43 2.94 1.96
CA LEU A 112 -6.69 2.15 3.15
C LEU A 112 -6.17 0.71 3.00
N ALA A 113 -6.47 0.07 1.87
CA ALA A 113 -6.02 -1.28 1.57
C ALA A 113 -4.49 -1.37 1.54
N LYS A 114 -3.78 -0.36 1.02
CA LYS A 114 -2.32 -0.25 1.09
C LYS A 114 -1.81 -0.29 2.53
N GLY A 115 -2.44 0.48 3.43
CA GLY A 115 -2.06 0.51 4.85
C GLY A 115 -2.22 -0.87 5.50
N THR A 116 -3.34 -1.53 5.22
CA THR A 116 -3.62 -2.87 5.73
C THR A 116 -2.68 -3.93 5.16
N GLU A 117 -2.37 -3.91 3.85
CA GLU A 117 -1.36 -4.80 3.24
C GLU A 117 0.02 -4.59 3.86
N SER A 118 0.45 -3.33 4.03
CA SER A 118 1.78 -3.01 4.58
C SER A 118 1.93 -3.47 6.03
N ALA A 119 0.85 -3.38 6.81
CA ALA A 119 0.80 -3.91 8.17
C ALA A 119 0.85 -5.45 8.17
N ALA A 120 0.10 -6.11 7.28
CA ALA A 120 0.11 -7.56 7.17
C ALA A 120 1.47 -8.12 6.73
N TYR A 121 2.13 -7.48 5.76
CA TYR A 121 3.49 -7.84 5.33
C TYR A 121 4.49 -7.71 6.49
N SER A 122 4.43 -6.61 7.24
CA SER A 122 5.24 -6.43 8.45
C SER A 122 4.95 -7.53 9.47
N GLY A 123 3.68 -7.94 9.61
CA GLY A 123 3.26 -9.05 10.45
C GLY A 123 3.91 -10.38 10.08
N VAL A 124 4.01 -10.69 8.77
CA VAL A 124 4.73 -11.89 8.29
C VAL A 124 6.21 -11.83 8.69
N ALA A 125 6.87 -10.70 8.43
CA ALA A 125 8.28 -10.54 8.75
C ALA A 125 8.57 -10.68 10.25
N THR A 126 7.72 -10.09 11.10
CA THR A 126 7.82 -10.22 12.55
C THR A 126 7.59 -11.65 13.02
N ALA A 127 6.49 -12.29 12.59
CA ALA A 127 6.18 -13.67 13.00
C ALA A 127 7.28 -14.65 12.57
N TYR A 128 7.85 -14.44 11.38
CA TYR A 128 8.97 -15.25 10.90
C TYR A 128 10.23 -15.02 11.73
N ALA A 129 10.59 -13.76 12.00
CA ALA A 129 11.74 -13.43 12.83
C ALA A 129 11.61 -14.00 14.25
N GLU A 130 10.45 -13.84 14.88
CA GLU A 130 10.16 -14.39 16.21
C GLU A 130 10.26 -15.92 16.19
N GLY A 131 9.67 -16.58 15.18
CA GLY A 131 9.76 -18.03 15.01
C GLY A 131 11.20 -18.53 14.81
N LEU A 132 12.05 -17.77 14.12
CA LEU A 132 13.48 -18.09 14.01
C LEU A 132 14.16 -18.08 15.39
N PHE A 133 13.83 -17.11 16.25
CA PHE A 133 14.38 -17.04 17.61
C PHE A 133 13.85 -18.13 18.54
N GLU A 134 12.59 -18.54 18.40
CA GLU A 134 12.02 -19.64 19.19
C GLU A 134 12.75 -20.97 18.94
N VAL A 135 13.15 -21.22 17.69
CA VAL A 135 13.86 -22.45 17.29
C VAL A 135 15.35 -22.43 17.70
N LEU A 136 15.91 -21.27 18.09
CA LEU A 136 17.30 -21.18 18.53
C LEU A 136 17.59 -21.89 19.85
N GLY A 137 16.58 -22.22 20.66
CA GLY A 137 16.72 -22.75 22.03
C GLY A 137 17.90 -23.72 22.24
N ASP A 138 17.81 -24.93 21.70
CA ASP A 138 18.86 -25.95 21.85
C ASP A 138 20.10 -25.68 20.99
N SER A 139 19.95 -24.88 19.93
CA SER A 139 21.04 -24.49 19.03
C SER A 139 22.06 -23.55 19.69
N LEU A 140 21.70 -22.94 20.84
CA LEU A 140 22.60 -22.08 21.61
C LEU A 140 23.48 -22.85 22.60
N ALA A 141 23.34 -24.17 22.75
CA ALA A 141 24.12 -24.95 23.72
C ALA A 141 25.66 -24.77 23.61
N PRO A 142 26.28 -24.70 22.40
CA PRO A 142 27.72 -24.44 22.30
C PRO A 142 28.12 -23.05 22.81
N LEU A 143 27.29 -22.03 22.56
CA LEU A 143 27.51 -20.68 23.07
C LEU A 143 27.39 -20.66 24.60
N GLN A 144 26.36 -21.31 25.15
CA GLN A 144 26.18 -21.45 26.60
C GLN A 144 27.41 -22.10 27.24
N HIS A 145 27.91 -23.20 26.67
CA HIS A 145 29.11 -23.88 27.16
C HIS A 145 30.35 -22.97 27.13
N ALA A 146 30.57 -22.24 26.03
CA ALA A 146 31.70 -21.31 25.89
C ALA A 146 31.63 -20.17 26.93
N VAL A 147 30.44 -19.62 27.18
CA VAL A 147 30.23 -18.59 28.22
C VAL A 147 30.56 -19.15 29.60
N GLN A 148 30.08 -20.35 29.94
CA GLN A 148 30.35 -20.98 31.23
C GLN A 148 31.84 -21.29 31.43
N ALA A 149 32.52 -21.81 30.40
CA ALA A 149 33.96 -22.08 30.45
C ALA A 149 34.77 -20.78 30.64
N LEU A 150 34.41 -19.71 29.94
CA LEU A 150 35.07 -18.41 30.09
C LEU A 150 34.80 -17.77 31.46
N ALA A 151 33.58 -17.86 31.96
CA ALA A 151 33.23 -17.41 33.30
C ALA A 151 34.02 -18.17 34.38
N HIS A 152 34.19 -19.48 34.22
CA HIS A 152 35.03 -20.29 35.11
C HIS A 152 36.49 -19.82 35.07
N ALA A 153 37.05 -19.60 33.88
CA ALA A 153 38.42 -19.10 33.73
C ALA A 153 38.61 -17.71 34.35
N TYR A 154 37.67 -16.77 34.14
CA TYR A 154 37.69 -15.45 34.76
C TYR A 154 37.54 -15.49 36.29
N GLY A 155 36.74 -16.42 36.82
CA GLY A 155 36.62 -16.62 38.27
C GLY A 155 37.93 -17.08 38.91
N ARG A 156 38.78 -17.81 38.17
CA ARG A 156 40.11 -18.23 38.65
C ARG A 156 41.14 -17.08 38.64
N GLN A 157 40.91 -16.02 37.85
CA GLN A 157 41.78 -14.84 37.80
C GLN A 157 41.61 -13.90 39.00
N ALA A 158 40.49 -13.97 39.71
CA ALA A 158 40.19 -13.10 40.86
C ALA A 158 40.90 -13.49 42.16
N VAL A 159 41.83 -14.44 42.10
CA VAL A 159 42.48 -15.04 43.29
C VAL A 159 43.89 -14.46 43.54
N GLU A 160 44.47 -13.74 42.58
CA GLU A 160 45.83 -13.19 42.70
C GLU A 160 45.81 -11.67 42.99
N SER A 161 46.68 -11.28 43.92
CA SER A 161 46.82 -9.96 44.56
C SER A 161 46.85 -8.80 43.55
N GLY A 162 45.71 -8.12 43.34
CA GLY A 162 45.61 -6.98 42.42
C GLY A 162 44.23 -6.73 41.79
N GLY A 163 43.27 -7.63 42.04
CA GLY A 163 41.92 -7.59 41.45
C GLY A 163 41.93 -8.10 40.01
N ALA A 164 40.87 -8.78 39.60
CA ALA A 164 40.83 -9.38 38.28
C ALA A 164 40.74 -8.31 37.17
N PRO A 165 41.30 -8.54 35.98
CA PRO A 165 41.19 -7.61 34.85
C PRO A 165 39.74 -7.25 34.47
N TRP A 166 38.78 -8.14 34.73
CA TRP A 166 37.37 -7.89 34.50
C TRP A 166 36.73 -7.00 35.58
N GLU A 167 37.20 -7.05 36.83
CA GLU A 167 36.77 -6.16 37.91
C GLU A 167 37.20 -4.72 37.60
N GLN A 168 38.44 -4.55 37.12
CA GLN A 168 38.98 -3.25 36.72
C GLN A 168 38.22 -2.61 35.55
N ARG A 169 37.53 -3.43 34.73
CA ARG A 169 36.64 -2.97 33.65
C ARG A 169 35.21 -2.68 34.13
N GLY A 170 34.94 -2.82 35.42
CA GLY A 170 33.65 -2.50 36.04
C GLY A 170 32.60 -3.59 35.96
N TYR A 171 32.95 -4.82 35.57
CA TYR A 171 32.00 -5.93 35.55
C TYR A 171 31.71 -6.43 36.97
N ARG A 172 30.45 -6.81 37.23
CA ARG A 172 30.00 -7.21 38.57
C ARG A 172 30.38 -8.64 38.94
N SER A 173 30.70 -9.46 37.94
CA SER A 173 31.09 -10.85 38.12
C SER A 173 31.87 -11.35 36.89
N ALA A 174 32.57 -12.48 37.08
CA ALA A 174 33.19 -13.21 35.99
C ALA A 174 32.17 -13.65 34.90
N LEU A 175 30.93 -13.99 35.29
CA LEU A 175 29.86 -14.35 34.35
C LEU A 175 29.40 -13.15 33.52
N ASP A 176 29.24 -11.98 34.15
CA ASP A 176 28.88 -10.72 33.49
C ASP A 176 29.94 -10.34 32.44
N ALA A 177 31.23 -10.45 32.79
CA ALA A 177 32.33 -10.22 31.85
C ALA A 177 32.35 -11.23 30.69
N ALA A 178 32.03 -12.51 30.95
CA ALA A 178 31.93 -13.53 29.91
C ALA A 178 30.74 -13.30 28.97
N LEU A 179 29.58 -12.89 29.51
CA LEU A 179 28.40 -12.52 28.71
C LEU A 179 28.68 -11.29 27.85
N ALA A 180 29.35 -10.27 28.38
CA ALA A 180 29.77 -9.10 27.60
C ALA A 180 30.68 -9.48 26.42
N ARG A 181 31.61 -10.44 26.62
CA ARG A 181 32.46 -10.97 25.56
C ARG A 181 31.64 -11.71 24.49
N ALA A 182 30.68 -12.54 24.91
CA ALA A 182 29.78 -13.26 24.00
C ALA A 182 28.92 -12.29 23.18
N HIS A 183 28.31 -11.28 23.82
CA HIS A 183 27.55 -10.24 23.12
C HIS A 183 28.40 -9.51 22.09
N SER A 184 29.64 -9.15 22.42
CA SER A 184 30.57 -8.52 21.47
C SER A 184 30.86 -9.41 20.26
N ALA A 185 31.09 -10.71 20.49
CA ALA A 185 31.34 -11.66 19.41
C ALA A 185 30.10 -11.86 18.51
N ILE A 186 28.91 -12.02 19.10
CA ILE A 186 27.64 -12.13 18.37
C ILE A 186 27.38 -10.85 17.57
N SER A 187 27.53 -9.68 18.18
CA SER A 187 27.33 -8.39 17.51
C SER A 187 28.26 -8.20 16.32
N ALA A 188 29.53 -8.59 16.44
CA ALA A 188 30.47 -8.58 15.32
C ALA A 188 30.04 -9.54 14.20
N GLY A 189 29.61 -10.75 14.54
CA GLY A 189 29.09 -11.73 13.58
C GLY A 189 27.83 -11.24 12.86
N VAL A 190 26.85 -10.70 13.59
CA VAL A 190 25.61 -10.16 13.01
C VAL A 190 25.87 -8.96 12.10
N LYS A 191 26.81 -8.07 12.47
CA LYS A 191 27.19 -6.93 11.61
C LYS A 191 27.91 -7.35 10.33
N ALA A 192 28.67 -8.45 10.38
CA ALA A 192 29.33 -8.99 9.20
C ALA A 192 28.37 -9.80 8.31
N ALA A 193 27.33 -10.38 8.91
CA ALA A 193 26.28 -11.09 8.18
C ALA A 193 25.39 -10.11 7.42
N THR A 194 25.06 -10.45 6.18
CA THR A 194 24.07 -9.73 5.38
C THR A 194 22.79 -10.54 5.32
N PHE A 195 21.65 -9.90 5.58
CA PHE A 195 20.34 -10.50 5.37
C PHE A 195 19.79 -10.06 4.01
N ASP A 196 19.57 -11.04 3.11
CA ASP A 196 18.94 -10.80 1.81
C ASP A 196 17.50 -11.33 1.83
N ALA A 197 16.56 -10.42 2.10
CA ALA A 197 15.14 -10.72 2.14
C ALA A 197 14.60 -11.27 0.80
N SER A 198 15.24 -10.93 -0.32
CA SER A 198 14.79 -11.38 -1.65
C SER A 198 15.09 -12.84 -1.93
N ARG A 199 16.05 -13.42 -1.19
CA ARG A 199 16.44 -14.83 -1.29
C ARG A 199 15.87 -15.69 -0.16
N ASP A 200 15.16 -15.08 0.79
CA ASP A 200 14.56 -15.81 1.89
C ASP A 200 13.30 -16.56 1.40
N PRO A 201 13.22 -17.89 1.58
CA PRO A 201 12.13 -18.69 1.04
C PRO A 201 10.78 -18.35 1.67
N VAL A 202 10.73 -17.93 2.93
CA VAL A 202 9.48 -17.59 3.62
C VAL A 202 9.02 -16.20 3.22
N LEU A 203 9.92 -15.22 3.20
CA LEU A 203 9.57 -13.87 2.75
C LEU A 203 9.22 -13.82 1.26
N SER A 204 9.76 -14.72 0.44
CA SER A 204 9.37 -14.85 -0.97
C SER A 204 7.90 -15.26 -1.16
N LEU A 205 7.29 -15.94 -0.18
CA LEU A 205 5.86 -16.29 -0.20
C LEU A 205 4.97 -15.08 0.09
N ALA A 206 5.51 -14.02 0.69
CA ALA A 206 4.83 -12.77 0.98
C ALA A 206 5.12 -11.71 -0.09
N GLU A 207 5.02 -12.09 -1.37
CA GLU A 207 5.25 -11.18 -2.49
C GLU A 207 4.27 -9.98 -2.42
N ARG A 208 4.84 -8.77 -2.46
CA ARG A 208 4.09 -7.52 -2.37
C ARG A 208 3.45 -7.14 -3.70
N PRO A 209 2.23 -6.55 -3.70
CA PRO A 209 1.57 -6.16 -4.93
C PRO A 209 2.25 -4.98 -5.63
N ASN A 210 2.19 -4.97 -6.96
CA ASN A 210 2.64 -3.85 -7.80
C ASN A 210 1.75 -2.62 -7.63
N GLY A 211 2.32 -1.43 -7.83
CA GLY A 211 1.58 -0.16 -7.80
C GLY A 211 1.30 0.39 -6.39
N LEU A 212 1.86 -0.22 -5.34
CA LEU A 212 1.76 0.33 -3.98
C LEU A 212 2.28 1.76 -3.88
N ALA A 213 3.29 2.13 -4.68
CA ALA A 213 3.85 3.48 -4.69
C ALA A 213 2.85 4.56 -5.17
N ASP A 214 1.83 4.16 -5.93
CA ASP A 214 0.89 5.09 -6.56
C ASP A 214 -0.19 5.61 -5.61
N PHE A 215 -0.29 5.03 -4.40
CA PHE A 215 -1.30 5.36 -3.41
C PHE A 215 -0.66 5.86 -2.11
N ASN A 216 -1.28 6.84 -1.47
CA ASN A 216 -0.87 7.28 -0.14
C ASN A 216 -1.59 6.46 0.93
N VAL A 217 -0.90 6.17 2.04
CA VAL A 217 -1.54 5.54 3.21
C VAL A 217 -2.51 6.55 3.81
N VAL A 218 -3.72 6.09 4.13
CA VAL A 218 -4.78 6.93 4.66
C VAL A 218 -4.89 6.76 6.17
N SER A 219 -4.86 7.88 6.91
CA SER A 219 -5.09 7.85 8.35
C SER A 219 -6.57 7.67 8.70
N PRO A 220 -6.92 7.14 9.89
CA PRO A 220 -8.31 7.04 10.33
C PRO A 220 -9.06 8.38 10.34
N ALA A 221 -8.39 9.47 10.71
CA ALA A 221 -8.95 10.81 10.70
C ALA A 221 -9.25 11.29 9.27
N THR A 222 -8.30 11.09 8.34
CA THR A 222 -8.49 11.39 6.92
C THR A 222 -9.65 10.61 6.32
N LYS A 223 -9.79 9.33 6.67
CA LYS A 223 -10.92 8.49 6.26
C LYS A 223 -12.25 9.10 6.68
N GLN A 224 -12.41 9.43 7.96
CA GLN A 224 -13.67 9.99 8.48
C GLN A 224 -14.01 11.32 7.79
N MET A 225 -13.03 12.21 7.66
CA MET A 225 -13.20 13.49 6.97
C MET A 225 -13.66 13.30 5.53
N LYS A 226 -12.99 12.40 4.78
CA LYS A 226 -13.30 12.15 3.37
C LYS A 226 -14.66 11.49 3.17
N LEU A 227 -15.06 10.54 4.01
CA LEU A 227 -16.39 9.94 3.93
C LEU A 227 -17.51 10.98 4.15
N ALA A 228 -17.33 11.91 5.08
CA ALA A 228 -18.28 13.00 5.29
C ALA A 228 -18.31 14.01 4.13
N GLU A 229 -17.17 14.24 3.48
CA GLU A 229 -17.08 15.05 2.26
C GLU A 229 -17.83 14.36 1.10
N PHE A 230 -17.59 13.08 0.86
CA PHE A 230 -18.21 12.31 -0.21
C PHE A 230 -19.72 12.20 -0.04
N ALA A 231 -20.21 11.95 1.18
CA ALA A 231 -21.64 11.92 1.47
C ALA A 231 -22.33 13.25 1.10
N ARG A 232 -21.74 14.38 1.49
CA ARG A 232 -22.27 15.71 1.13
C ARG A 232 -22.29 15.94 -0.38
N ARG A 233 -21.24 15.52 -1.09
CA ARG A 233 -21.17 15.64 -2.56
C ARG A 233 -22.17 14.73 -3.26
N ALA A 234 -22.36 13.50 -2.78
CA ALA A 234 -23.36 12.58 -3.31
C ALA A 234 -24.78 13.15 -3.18
N ASP A 235 -25.11 13.75 -2.03
CA ASP A 235 -26.40 14.39 -1.84
C ASP A 235 -26.59 15.62 -2.74
N ALA A 236 -25.54 16.42 -2.92
CA ALA A 236 -25.56 17.56 -3.85
C ALA A 236 -25.79 17.11 -5.31
N LEU A 237 -25.16 16.01 -5.75
CA LEU A 237 -25.40 15.46 -7.09
C LEU A 237 -26.82 14.94 -7.26
N ARG A 238 -27.35 14.17 -6.29
CA ARG A 238 -28.74 13.67 -6.33
C ARG A 238 -29.77 14.79 -6.40
N THR A 239 -29.54 15.87 -5.65
CA THR A 239 -30.43 17.04 -5.65
C THR A 239 -30.34 17.84 -6.93
N ALA A 240 -29.16 17.95 -7.55
CA ALA A 240 -29.00 18.56 -8.86
C ALA A 240 -29.78 17.79 -9.94
N VAL A 241 -29.69 16.45 -9.96
CA VAL A 241 -30.43 15.61 -10.92
C VAL A 241 -31.95 15.72 -10.73
N ARG A 242 -32.43 15.89 -9.50
CA ARG A 242 -33.87 16.03 -9.22
C ARG A 242 -34.45 17.39 -9.65
N ASN A 243 -33.60 18.41 -9.76
CA ASN A 243 -34.00 19.78 -10.07
C ASN A 243 -33.69 20.20 -11.52
N ALA A 244 -33.03 19.32 -12.30
CA ALA A 244 -32.76 19.47 -13.73
C ALA A 244 -33.91 18.91 -14.57
#